data_AF-A0A6I5NGA1-F1
#
_entry.id   AF-A0A6I5NGA1-F1
#
_cell.length_a   1.000
_cell.length_b   1.000
_cell.length_c   1.000
_cell.angle_alpha   90.00
_cell.angle_beta   90.00
_cell.angle_gamma   90.00
#
_symmetry.space_group_name_H-M   'P 1'
#
loop_
_entity.id
_entity.type
_entity.pdbx_description
1 polymer ?
#
loop_
_entity_poly.entity_id
_entity_poly.type
_entity_poly.pdbx_seq_one_letter_code
_entity_poly.pdbx_strand_id
1 'polypeptide(L)'
;TPLAWEVAPWGRWQLTAENETHRLTLVGKARDAGGWVRVPTREGLQFLCRDTTHGELQVQLWSKSDSALPIIDASSHLAGLEVGGAPWDSSWIVCP
;
A
#
# COMPACT_ATOMS: atom_id res chain seq x y z
N THR A 1 16.84 5.19 0.08
CA THR A 1 15.74 5.53 1.01
C THR A 1 15.23 4.25 1.68
N PRO A 2 15.47 4.02 2.99
CA PRO A 2 15.26 2.69 3.58
C PRO A 2 13.79 2.21 3.50
N LEU A 3 12.80 3.11 3.63
CA LEU A 3 11.39 2.82 3.41
C LEU A 3 10.57 4.12 3.35
N ALA A 4 9.75 4.33 2.32
CA ALA A 4 8.83 5.46 2.21
C ALA A 4 7.40 5.00 1.89
N TRP A 5 6.42 5.73 2.40
CA TRP A 5 5.00 5.45 2.25
C TRP A 5 4.23 6.69 1.83
N GLU A 6 3.24 6.47 0.97
CA GLU A 6 2.18 7.42 0.67
C GLU A 6 0.86 6.65 0.69
N VAL A 7 0.01 6.90 1.69
CA VAL A 7 -1.27 6.23 1.85
C VAL A 7 -2.37 7.29 1.79
N ALA A 8 -3.22 7.22 0.77
CA ALA A 8 -4.38 8.10 0.67
C ALA A 8 -5.46 7.69 1.71
N PRO A 9 -6.40 8.58 2.05
CA PRO A 9 -7.58 8.26 2.87
C PRO A 9 -8.26 6.93 2.52
N TRP A 10 -8.33 6.63 1.23
CA TRP A 10 -8.78 5.36 0.69
C TRP A 10 -8.31 5.20 -0.77
N GLY A 11 -8.30 3.97 -1.26
CA GLY A 11 -8.26 3.68 -2.70
C GLY A 11 -6.87 3.70 -3.32
N ARG A 12 -5.85 4.20 -2.62
CA ARG A 12 -4.47 4.12 -3.09
C ARG A 12 -3.47 4.14 -1.94
N TRP A 13 -2.45 3.30 -2.05
CA TRP A 13 -1.19 3.52 -1.37
C TRP A 13 0.00 3.15 -2.25
N GLN A 14 1.15 3.69 -1.88
CA GLN A 14 2.43 3.38 -2.49
C GLN A 14 3.47 3.18 -1.39
N LEU A 15 4.28 2.14 -1.56
CA LEU A 15 5.48 1.88 -0.77
C LEU A 15 6.67 1.91 -1.72
N THR A 16 7.70 2.67 -1.36
CA THR A 16 9.01 2.54 -2.00
C THR A 16 10.05 2.13 -0.97
N ALA A 17 10.95 1.23 -1.35
CA ALA A 17 12.01 0.76 -0.47
C ALA A 17 13.28 0.53 -1.26
N GLU A 18 14.42 0.65 -0.60
CA GLU A 18 15.71 0.54 -1.24
C GLU A 18 16.75 0.05 -0.24
N ASN A 19 17.57 -0.93 -0.65
CA ASN A 19 18.76 -1.36 0.08
C ASN A 19 20.01 -1.08 -0.77
N GLU A 20 21.17 -1.65 -0.45
CA GLU A 20 22.41 -1.39 -1.21
C GLU A 20 22.35 -1.84 -2.67
N THR A 21 21.59 -2.90 -2.97
CA THR A 21 21.64 -3.60 -4.26
C THR A 21 20.33 -3.54 -5.04
N HIS A 22 19.21 -3.19 -4.40
CA HIS A 22 17.88 -3.25 -4.97
C HIS A 22 17.03 -2.03 -4.62
N ARG A 23 16.02 -1.79 -5.47
CA ARG A 23 14.90 -0.88 -5.20
C ARG A 23 13.58 -1.58 -5.49
N LEU A 24 12.56 -1.28 -4.69
CA LEU A 24 11.22 -1.85 -4.72
C LEU A 24 10.18 -0.73 -4.80
N THR A 25 9.16 -0.93 -5.61
CA THR A 25 7.93 -0.15 -5.60
C THR A 25 6.75 -1.11 -5.48
N LEU A 26 5.88 -0.87 -4.50
CA LEU A 26 4.56 -1.49 -4.40
C LEU A 26 3.50 -0.42 -4.57
N VAL A 27 2.52 -0.65 -5.43
CA VAL A 27 1.37 0.26 -5.59
C VAL A 27 0.08 -0.54 -5.46
N GLY A 28 -0.68 -0.24 -4.41
CA GLY A 28 -2.03 -0.75 -4.22
C GLY A 28 -3.06 0.29 -4.67
N LYS A 29 -4.09 -0.15 -5.41
CA LYS A 29 -5.22 0.69 -5.83
C LYS A 29 -6.54 -0.06 -5.64
N ALA A 30 -7.59 0.68 -5.31
CA ALA A 30 -8.97 0.20 -5.36
C ALA A 30 -9.82 1.24 -6.10
N ARG A 31 -10.77 0.73 -6.89
CA ARG A 31 -11.76 1.56 -7.60
C ARG A 31 -13.10 1.61 -6.87
N ASP A 32 -13.35 0.64 -6.01
CA ASP A 32 -14.52 0.61 -5.13
C ASP A 32 -14.33 1.52 -3.91
N ALA A 33 -15.41 1.70 -3.14
CA ALA A 33 -15.41 2.54 -1.95
C ALA A 33 -14.78 1.87 -0.71
N GLY A 34 -14.44 0.58 -0.80
CA GLY A 34 -14.09 -0.28 0.32
C GLY A 34 -15.28 -0.63 1.21
N GLY A 35 -15.21 -1.80 1.83
CA GLY A 35 -16.08 -2.19 2.94
C GLY A 35 -15.53 -1.63 4.25
N TRP A 36 -16.39 -1.14 5.14
CA TRP A 36 -15.96 -0.80 6.49
C TRP A 36 -15.87 -2.06 7.35
N VAL A 37 -14.69 -2.30 7.92
CA VAL A 37 -14.38 -3.42 8.80
C VAL A 37 -14.31 -2.95 10.25
N ARG A 38 -14.88 -3.76 11.15
CA ARG A 38 -14.75 -3.53 12.59
C ARG A 38 -13.43 -4.07 13.07
N VAL A 39 -12.64 -3.22 13.72
CA VAL A 39 -11.35 -3.58 14.31
C VAL A 39 -11.38 -3.43 15.83
N PRO A 40 -10.55 -4.19 16.58
CA PRO A 40 -10.44 -4.04 18.02
C PRO A 40 -9.90 -2.67 18.42
N THR A 41 -10.57 -2.02 19.36
CA THR A 41 -10.13 -0.79 20.04
C THR A 41 -10.27 -0.94 21.54
N ARG A 42 -9.76 0.02 22.31
CA ARG A 42 -9.95 0.06 23.76
C ARG A 42 -11.42 0.19 24.15
N GLU A 43 -12.24 0.80 23.30
CA GLU A 43 -13.68 1.00 23.48
C GLU A 43 -14.53 -0.11 22.82
N GLY A 44 -13.91 -1.20 22.36
CA GLY A 44 -14.57 -2.34 21.70
C GLY A 44 -14.38 -2.39 20.19
N LEU A 45 -15.22 -3.14 19.48
CA LEU A 45 -15.16 -3.27 18.02
C LEU A 45 -15.74 -2.01 17.34
N GLN A 46 -14.91 -1.28 16.60
CA GLN A 46 -15.31 -0.04 15.89
C GLN A 46 -14.98 -0.10 14.41
N PHE A 47 -15.78 0.58 13.58
CA PHE A 47 -15.49 0.75 12.14
C PHE A 47 -14.37 1.77 11.93
N LEU A 48 -13.13 1.31 11.92
CA LEU A 48 -11.93 2.16 11.76
C LEU A 48 -11.01 1.68 10.64
N CYS A 49 -11.47 0.74 9.83
CA CYS A 49 -10.70 0.21 8.71
C CYS A 49 -11.59 0.06 7.48
N ARG A 50 -11.04 0.36 6.31
CA ARG A 50 -11.65 0.05 5.02
C ARG A 50 -10.86 -1.06 4.33
N ASP A 51 -11.56 -2.00 3.72
CA ASP A 51 -10.96 -3.12 2.98
C ASP A 51 -11.63 -3.40 1.62
N THR A 52 -10.91 -4.07 0.73
CA THR A 52 -11.47 -4.73 -0.45
C THR A 52 -10.58 -5.90 -0.86
N THR A 53 -11.17 -6.95 -1.45
CA THR A 53 -10.45 -8.06 -2.09
C THR A 53 -10.36 -7.90 -3.61
N HIS A 54 -10.90 -6.82 -4.16
CA HIS A 54 -10.86 -6.48 -5.60
C HIS A 54 -9.77 -5.45 -5.91
N GLY A 55 -8.76 -5.35 -5.05
CA GLY A 55 -7.66 -4.41 -5.21
C GLY A 55 -6.73 -4.80 -6.36
N GLU A 56 -6.17 -3.77 -7.00
CA GLU A 56 -5.06 -3.90 -7.92
C GLU A 56 -3.74 -3.71 -7.16
N LEU A 57 -2.83 -4.67 -7.25
CA LEU A 57 -1.48 -4.56 -6.69
C LEU A 57 -0.46 -4.68 -7.81
N GLN A 58 0.42 -3.69 -7.92
CA GLN A 58 1.62 -3.74 -8.75
C GLN A 58 2.85 -3.90 -7.87
N VAL A 59 3.71 -4.86 -8.22
CA VAL A 59 5.00 -5.11 -7.58
C VAL A 59 6.09 -4.92 -8.63
N GLN A 60 7.03 -4.03 -8.36
CA GLN A 60 8.20 -3.87 -9.21
C GLN A 60 9.49 -3.86 -8.40
N LEU A 61 10.44 -4.71 -8.76
CA LEU A 61 11.75 -4.82 -8.13
C LEU A 61 12.83 -4.65 -9.20
N TRP A 62 13.85 -3.86 -8.90
CA TRP A 62 15.00 -3.67 -9.78
C TRP A 62 16.30 -3.98 -9.02
N SER A 63 17.27 -4.54 -9.74
CA SER A 63 18.67 -4.41 -9.35
C SER A 63 19.13 -2.96 -9.58
N LYS A 64 20.02 -2.46 -8.72
CA LYS A 64 20.68 -1.17 -8.95
C LYS A 64 21.86 -1.26 -9.91
N SER A 65 22.45 -2.43 -10.06
CA SER A 65 23.56 -2.65 -11.00
C SER A 65 23.08 -2.67 -12.45
N ASP A 66 21.82 -3.05 -12.66
CA ASP A 66 21.14 -3.04 -13.95
C ASP A 66 19.68 -2.63 -13.75
N SER A 67 19.41 -1.36 -14.04
CA SER A 67 18.10 -0.74 -13.84
C SER A 67 17.30 -0.61 -15.14
N ALA A 68 17.75 -1.20 -16.25
CA ALA A 68 17.08 -1.06 -17.55
C ALA A 68 15.69 -1.70 -17.54
N LEU A 69 15.56 -2.88 -16.91
CA LEU A 69 14.29 -3.57 -16.72
C LEU A 69 14.16 -4.07 -15.28
N PRO A 70 12.93 -4.14 -14.74
CA PRO A 70 12.67 -4.80 -13.48
C PRO A 70 13.01 -6.29 -13.54
N ILE A 71 13.60 -6.82 -12.47
CA ILE A 71 13.76 -8.27 -12.24
C ILE A 71 12.44 -8.91 -11.80
N ILE A 72 11.53 -8.14 -11.21
CA ILE A 72 10.13 -8.53 -10.97
C ILE A 72 9.25 -7.41 -11.47
N ASP A 73 8.33 -7.72 -12.38
CA ASP A 73 7.20 -6.88 -12.74
C ASP A 73 5.95 -7.76 -12.75
N ALA A 74 5.13 -7.60 -11.72
CA ALA A 74 3.97 -8.47 -11.50
C ALA A 74 2.78 -7.66 -11.00
N SER A 75 1.59 -8.04 -11.46
CA SER A 75 0.34 -7.43 -11.05
C SER A 75 -0.70 -8.46 -10.64
N SER A 76 -1.57 -8.09 -9.71
CA SER A 76 -2.79 -8.83 -9.36
C SER A 76 -3.99 -7.89 -9.34
N HIS A 77 -5.16 -8.39 -9.71
CA HIS A 77 -6.46 -7.69 -9.61
C HIS A 77 -7.37 -8.28 -8.51
N LEU A 78 -6.80 -9.15 -7.67
CA LEU A 78 -7.48 -9.84 -6.56
C LEU A 78 -6.75 -9.60 -5.24
N ALA A 79 -6.06 -8.46 -5.12
CA ALA A 79 -5.32 -8.14 -3.93
C ALA A 79 -6.24 -7.60 -2.82
N GLY A 80 -5.96 -8.01 -1.59
CA GLY A 80 -6.46 -7.33 -0.41
C GLY A 80 -5.86 -5.93 -0.33
N LEU A 81 -6.70 -4.90 -0.28
CA LEU A 81 -6.29 -3.53 -0.01
C LEU A 81 -6.95 -3.06 1.28
N GLU A 82 -6.16 -2.64 2.26
CA GLU A 82 -6.65 -2.24 3.57
C GLU A 82 -6.04 -0.90 4.01
N VAL A 83 -6.87 -0.02 4.57
CA VAL A 83 -6.46 1.26 5.16
C VAL A 83 -7.20 1.44 6.49
N GLY A 84 -6.48 1.51 7.61
CA GLY A 84 -7.09 1.55 8.94
C GLY A 84 -6.16 2.11 10.03
N GLY A 85 -6.72 2.38 11.21
CA GLY A 85 -5.94 2.77 12.40
C GLY A 85 -5.72 4.26 12.65
N ALA A 86 -6.23 5.16 11.80
CA ALA A 86 -6.15 6.62 11.96
C ALA A 86 -7.42 7.28 11.37
N PRO A 87 -7.70 8.57 11.63
CA PRO A 87 -8.91 9.21 11.08
C PRO A 87 -8.90 9.38 9.55
N TRP A 88 -7.78 9.11 8.86
CA TRP A 88 -7.67 9.08 7.38
C TRP A 88 -8.33 10.27 6.66
N ASP A 89 -8.38 11.46 7.28
CA ASP A 89 -8.94 12.66 6.66
C ASP A 89 -8.02 13.25 5.57
N SER A 90 -6.73 12.89 5.64
CA SER A 90 -5.68 13.31 4.72
C SER A 90 -4.72 12.16 4.42
N SER A 91 -3.95 12.29 3.35
CA SER A 91 -2.90 11.32 3.03
C SER A 91 -1.86 11.24 4.14
N TRP A 92 -1.48 10.03 4.51
CA TRP A 92 -0.35 9.75 5.38
C TRP A 92 0.90 9.57 4.53
N ILE A 93 1.90 10.43 4.76
CA ILE A 93 3.15 10.45 4.00
C ILE A 93 4.30 10.24 4.96
N VAL A 94 5.13 9.25 4.69
CA VAL A 94 6.39 9.01 5.38
C VAL A 94 7.49 8.98 4.35
N CYS A 95 8.33 10.02 4.37
CA CYS A 95 9.57 10.09 3.61
C CYS A 95 10.74 10.06 4.61
N PRO A 96 11.74 9.20 4.43
CA PRO A 96 12.97 9.20 5.23
C PRO A 96 13.78 10.50 5.12
#